data_AF-A0A1H2CF52-F1
#
_entry.id   AF-A0A1H2CF52-F1
#
_cell.length_a   1.000
_cell.length_b   1.000
_cell.length_c   1.000
_cell.angle_alpha   90.00
_cell.angle_beta   90.00
_cell.angle_gamma   90.00
#
_symmetry.space_group_name_H-M   'P 1'
#
loop_
_entity.id
_entity.type
_entity.pdbx_description
1 polymer ?
#
loop_
_entity_poly.entity_id
_entity_poly.type
_entity_poly.pdbx_seq_one_letter_code
_entity_poly.pdbx_strand_id
1 'polypeptide(L)' 'MSQAPGQLRYRGRCVDCAWIGRQFVRYSTADAAARDHAGAHQHTTFVADQYEMRIVGSTIRPTRTRQA' A
#
# COMPACT_ATOMS: atom_id res chain seq x y z
N MET A 1 -8.01 24.84 -11.58
CA MET A 1 -6.84 24.27 -10.87
C MET A 1 -6.51 22.94 -11.53
N SER A 2 -5.63 22.98 -12.52
CA SER A 2 -5.30 21.85 -13.38
C SER A 2 -4.26 20.98 -12.65
N GLN A 3 -4.66 19.82 -12.16
CA GLN A 3 -3.70 18.81 -11.72
C GLN A 3 -2.85 18.47 -12.94
N ALA A 4 -1.54 18.70 -12.87
CA ALA A 4 -0.63 18.37 -13.97
C ALA A 4 -0.82 16.88 -14.32
N PRO A 5 -1.15 16.53 -15.57
CA PRO A 5 -1.14 15.13 -15.99
C PRO A 5 0.31 14.67 -15.92
N GLY A 6 0.64 13.78 -14.98
CA GLY A 6 1.96 13.15 -15.02
C GLY A 6 2.53 12.57 -13.73
N GLN A 7 2.01 12.93 -12.55
CA GLN A 7 2.60 12.41 -11.31
C GLN A 7 1.70 11.36 -10.64
N LEU A 8 1.96 10.10 -10.99
CA LEU A 8 1.34 8.92 -10.39
C LEU A 8 1.39 9.02 -8.85
N ARG A 9 0.24 8.86 -8.21
CA ARG A 9 0.14 8.76 -6.75
C ARG A 9 -0.16 7.34 -6.33
N TYR A 10 0.48 6.91 -5.26
CA TYR A 10 0.39 5.57 -4.70
C TYR A 10 -0.03 5.66 -3.24
N ARG A 11 -0.78 4.66 -2.76
CA ARG A 11 -1.10 4.52 -1.33
C ARG A 11 -1.27 3.05 -0.97
N GLY A 12 -0.94 2.71 0.27
CA GLY A 12 -1.27 1.40 0.83
C GLY A 12 -2.77 1.28 1.11
N ARG A 13 -3.32 0.07 0.96
CA ARG A 13 -4.64 -0.31 1.45
C ARG A 13 -4.58 -1.67 2.12
N CYS A 14 -5.46 -1.85 3.11
CA CYS A 14 -5.67 -3.12 3.76
C CYS A 14 -6.84 -3.86 3.12
N VAL A 15 -6.76 -5.19 3.05
CA VAL A 15 -7.89 -6.05 2.66
C VAL A 15 -8.77 -6.34 3.87
N ASP A 16 -8.15 -6.50 5.04
CA ASP A 16 -8.80 -7.00 6.26
C ASP A 16 -9.46 -5.89 7.09
N CYS A 17 -9.11 -4.62 6.86
CA CYS A 17 -9.69 -3.50 7.59
C CYS A 17 -9.83 -2.24 6.73
N ALA A 18 -10.55 -1.24 7.25
CA ALA A 18 -10.84 0.01 6.54
C ALA A 18 -9.62 0.98 6.44
N TRP A 19 -8.41 0.53 6.76
CA TRP A 19 -7.22 1.36 6.69
C TRP A 19 -6.87 1.75 5.25
N ILE A 20 -6.62 3.05 5.06
CA ILE A 20 -6.17 3.64 3.79
C ILE A 20 -4.95 4.50 4.10
N GLY A 21 -3.81 4.14 3.51
CA GLY A 21 -2.55 4.86 3.68
C GLY A 21 -2.55 6.24 3.04
N ARG A 22 -1.57 7.06 3.45
CA ARG A 22 -1.29 8.36 2.84
C ARG A 22 -0.91 8.20 1.37
N GLN A 23 -1.20 9.23 0.57
CA GLN A 23 -0.75 9.28 -0.82
C GLN A 23 0.71 9.71 -0.90
N PHE A 24 1.47 9.01 -1.74
CA PHE A 24 2.87 9.28 -2.03
C PHE A 24 3.11 9.33 -3.54
N VAL A 25 4.09 10.12 -3.96
CA VAL A 25 4.52 10.16 -5.37
C VAL A 25 5.36 8.93 -5.75
N ARG A 26 6.04 8.32 -4.78
CA ARG A 26 6.91 7.15 -5.01
C ARG A 26 6.21 5.87 -4.56
N TYR A 27 6.21 4.86 -5.43
CA TYR A 27 5.68 3.53 -5.13
C TYR A 27 6.32 2.95 -3.86
N SER A 28 7.66 3.01 -3.75
CA SER A 28 8.39 2.43 -2.63
C SER A 28 7.98 2.97 -1.27
N THR A 29 7.58 4.24 -1.18
CA THR A 29 7.10 4.83 0.08
C THR A 29 5.71 4.32 0.43
N ALA A 30 4.81 4.17 -0.56
CA ALA A 30 3.50 3.58 -0.35
C ALA A 30 3.58 2.09 0.03
N ASP A 31 4.50 1.36 -0.61
CA ASP A 31 4.81 -0.03 -0.31
C ASP A 31 5.36 -0.20 1.11
N ALA A 32 6.30 0.65 1.54
CA ALA A 32 6.82 0.61 2.91
C ALA A 32 5.71 0.82 3.95
N ALA A 33 4.80 1.77 3.71
CA ALA A 33 3.65 1.99 4.59
C ALA A 33 2.68 0.79 4.60
N ALA A 34 2.48 0.13 3.46
CA ALA A 34 1.66 -1.08 3.39
C ALA A 34 2.31 -2.27 4.14
N ARG A 35 3.65 -2.40 4.07
CA ARG A 35 4.42 -3.42 4.80
C ARG A 35 4.38 -3.20 6.30
N ASP A 36 4.54 -1.95 6.73
CA ASP A 36 4.43 -1.56 8.13
C ASP A 36 3.06 -1.94 8.70
N HIS A 37 1.97 -1.57 8.01
CA HIS A 37 0.62 -1.95 8.43
C HIS A 37 0.40 -3.47 8.43
N ALA A 38 0.88 -4.17 7.39
CA ALA A 38 0.78 -5.63 7.31
C ALA A 38 1.51 -6.32 8.47
N GLY A 39 2.70 -5.83 8.85
CA GLY A 39 3.48 -6.36 9.96
C GLY A 39 2.87 -6.03 11.33
N ALA A 40 2.46 -4.79 11.55
CA ALA A 40 1.90 -4.33 12.81
C ALA A 40 0.57 -5.01 13.17
N HIS A 41 -0.25 -5.32 12.17
CA HIS A 41 -1.59 -5.87 12.38
C HIS A 41 -1.77 -7.31 11.87
N GLN A 42 -0.73 -7.93 11.30
CA GLN A 42 -0.83 -9.24 10.63
C GLN A 42 -1.93 -9.29 9.55
N HIS A 43 -2.08 -8.20 8.79
CA HIS A 43 -3.07 -8.09 7.73
C HIS A 43 -2.45 -8.25 6.34
N THR A 44 -3.28 -8.57 5.36
CA THR A 44 -2.95 -8.51 3.95
C THR A 44 -3.14 -7.09 3.44
N THR A 45 -2.08 -6.50 2.89
CA THR A 45 -2.11 -5.16 2.31
C THR A 45 -1.69 -5.18 0.83
N PHE A 46 -1.94 -4.08 0.13
CA PHE A 46 -1.48 -3.87 -1.23
C PHE A 46 -1.31 -2.37 -1.52
N VAL A 47 -0.62 -2.05 -2.61
CA VAL A 47 -0.50 -0.66 -3.08
C VAL A 47 -1.52 -0.43 -4.18
N ALA A 48 -2.24 0.69 -4.11
CA ALA A 48 -3.12 1.18 -5.15
C ALA A 48 -2.60 2.48 -5.76
N ASP A 49 -2.88 2.71 -7.05
CA ASP A 49 -2.61 3.99 -7.71
C ASP A 49 -3.71 5.04 -7.43
N GLN A 50 -3.60 6.19 -8.08
CA GLN A 50 -4.49 7.34 -7.95
C GLN A 50 -5.94 7.06 -8.40
N TYR A 51 -6.13 6.06 -9.25
CA TYR A 51 -7.43 5.57 -9.72
C TYR A 51 -7.96 4.42 -8.86
N GLU A 52 -7.33 4.18 -7.70
CA GLU A 52 -7.69 3.14 -6.74
C GLU A 52 -7.50 1.71 -7.26
N MET A 53 -6.83 1.56 -8.41
CA MET A 53 -6.49 0.27 -8.97
C MET A 53 -5.31 -0.32 -8.20
N ARG A 54 -5.42 -1.61 -7.84
CA ARG A 54 -4.33 -2.35 -7.22
C ARG A 54 -3.17 -2.50 -8.21
N ILE A 55 -1.96 -2.17 -7.76
CA ILE A 55 -0.72 -2.44 -8.49
C ILE A 55 -0.43 -3.94 -8.47
N VAL A 56 -0.20 -4.55 -9.64
CA VAL A 56 0.14 -5.97 -9.75
C VAL A 56 1.46 -6.26 -9.01
N GLY A 57 1.50 -7.37 -8.26
CA GLY A 57 2.69 -7.75 -7.47
C GLY A 57 2.87 -6.98 -6.16
N SER A 58 2.02 -5.99 -5.86
CA SER A 58 2.10 -5.20 -4.62
C SER A 58 1.45 -5.86 -3.40
N THR A 59 0.87 -7.04 -3.55
CA THR A 59 0.20 -7.75 -2.45
C THR A 59 1.24 -8.20 -1.43
N ILE A 60 1.13 -7.66 -0.22
CA ILE A 60 1.94 -8.03 0.92
C ILE A 60 1.07 -8.91 1.80
N ARG A 61 1.48 -10.17 1.93
CA ARG A 61 0.87 -11.09 2.88
C ARG A 61 1.59 -10.96 4.21
N PRO A 62 0.88 -11.13 5.33
CA PRO A 62 1.55 -11.21 6.62
C PRO A 62 2.47 -12.43 6.56
N THR A 63 3.78 -12.19 6.66
CA THR A 63 4.72 -13.28 6.91
C THR A 63 4.40 -13.74 8.32
N ARG A 64 3.95 -14.99 8.49
CA ARG A 64 4.11 -15.64 9.80
C ARG A 64 5.61 -15.60 10.06
N THR A 65 6.06 -14.64 10.85
CA THR A 65 7.37 -14.72 11.47
C THR A 65 7.30 -15.98 12.32
N ARG A 66 7.73 -17.12 11.75
CA ARG A 66 8.13 -18.26 12.54
C ARG A 66 9.32 -17.74 13.33
N GLN A 67 9.03 -17.26 14.54
CA GLN A 67 10.05 -16.99 15.54
C GLN A 67 10.85 -18.29 15.65
N ALA A 68 12.10 -18.24 15.21
CA ALA A 68 13.10 -19.27 15.44
C ALA A 68 13.82 -18.93 16.74
#